data_AF-U3TYZ2-F1
#
_entry.id   AF-U3TYZ2-F1
#
_cell.length_a   1.000
_cell.length_b   1.000
_cell.length_c   1.000
_cell.angle_alpha   90.00
_cell.angle_beta   90.00
_cell.angle_gamma   90.00
#
_symmetry.space_group_name_H-M   'P 1'
#
loop_
_entity.id
_entity.type
_entity.pdbx_description
1 polymer ?
#
loop_
_entity_poly.entity_id
_entity_poly.type
_entity_poly.pdbx_seq_one_letter_code
_entity_poly.pdbx_strand_id
1 'polypeptide(L)' 'MAMIPASVLAQMPARACVQQHSLPPTWRDTATWLMWRRDAFTPNVEALKYLIIEMFDDRPLNDELLHPLQAAE' A
#
# COMPACT_ATOMS: atom_id res chain seq x y z
N MET A 1 -6.71 -23.63 5.45
CA MET A 1 -6.52 -22.23 5.88
C MET A 1 -5.63 -21.53 4.87
N ALA A 2 -5.79 -20.22 4.68
CA ALA A 2 -4.95 -19.40 3.80
C ALA A 2 -4.65 -18.06 4.49
N MET A 3 -3.53 -17.45 4.12
CA MET A 3 -3.18 -16.08 4.52
C MET A 3 -3.42 -15.16 3.34
N ILE A 4 -4.14 -14.05 3.56
CA ILE A 4 -4.42 -13.06 2.54
C ILE A 4 -4.34 -11.65 3.14
N PRO A 5 -3.97 -10.62 2.35
CA PRO A 5 -4.06 -9.24 2.80
C PRO A 5 -5.50 -8.87 3.15
N ALA A 6 -5.67 -8.06 4.19
CA ALA A 6 -6.98 -7.60 4.63
C ALA A 6 -7.73 -6.81 3.53
N SER A 7 -7.00 -6.05 2.70
CA SER A 7 -7.53 -5.32 1.55
C SER A 7 -8.16 -6.24 0.49
N VAL A 8 -7.60 -7.44 0.29
CA VAL A 8 -8.15 -8.44 -0.63
C VAL A 8 -9.42 -9.04 -0.04
N LEU A 9 -9.38 -9.47 1.24
CA LEU A 9 -10.56 -10.01 1.91
C LEU A 9 -11.75 -9.03 1.91
N ALA A 10 -11.48 -7.74 2.07
CA ALA A 10 -12.50 -6.69 2.05
C ALA A 10 -13.21 -6.55 0.69
N GLN A 11 -12.56 -6.92 -0.40
CA GLN A 11 -13.11 -6.84 -1.77
C GLN A 11 -13.80 -8.13 -2.22
N MET A 12 -13.77 -9.21 -1.42
CA MET A 12 -14.35 -10.49 -1.80
C MET A 12 -15.88 -10.50 -1.67
N PRO A 13 -16.63 -10.89 -2.72
CA PRO A 13 -18.10 -10.86 -2.70
C PRO A 13 -18.72 -11.83 -1.67
N ALA A 14 -18.01 -12.89 -1.28
CA ALA A 14 -18.46 -13.88 -0.30
C ALA A 14 -17.70 -13.82 1.03
N ARG A 15 -17.19 -12.64 1.42
CA ARG A 15 -16.46 -12.44 2.70
C ARG A 15 -17.24 -12.97 3.92
N ALA A 16 -18.57 -12.89 3.91
CA ALA A 16 -19.41 -13.38 5.02
C ALA A 16 -19.37 -14.90 5.19
N CYS A 17 -18.92 -15.64 4.17
CA CYS A 17 -18.85 -17.10 4.17
C CYS A 17 -17.51 -17.63 4.70
N VAL A 18 -16.59 -16.76 5.14
CA VAL A 18 -15.27 -17.17 5.64
C VAL A 18 -15.04 -16.70 7.06
N GLN A 19 -14.43 -17.56 7.88
CA GLN A 19 -14.01 -17.20 9.22
C GLN A 19 -12.64 -16.53 9.19
N GLN A 20 -12.55 -15.32 9.75
CA GLN A 20 -11.32 -14.56 9.83
C GLN A 20 -10.61 -14.81 11.16
N HIS A 21 -9.30 -15.05 11.10
CA HIS A 21 -8.41 -15.09 12.26
C HIS A 21 -7.34 -14.00 12.09
N SER A 22 -7.17 -13.15 13.10
CA SER A 22 -6.13 -12.12 13.07
C SER A 22 -4.76 -12.75 13.35
N LEU A 23 -3.76 -12.38 12.55
CA LEU A 23 -2.38 -12.66 12.88
C LEU A 23 -1.94 -11.82 14.08
N PRO A 24 -0.95 -12.28 14.86
CA PRO A 24 -0.33 -11.47 15.91
C PRO A 24 0.36 -10.23 15.34
N PRO A 25 0.51 -9.14 16.12
CA PRO A 25 1.04 -7.85 15.65
C PRO A 25 2.35 -7.93 14.87
N THR A 26 3.25 -8.84 15.27
CA THR A 26 4.57 -9.03 14.64
C THR A 26 4.50 -9.45 13.17
N TRP A 27 3.40 -10.04 12.71
CA TRP A 27 3.27 -10.61 11.36
C TRP A 27 2.06 -10.08 10.58
N ARG A 28 1.27 -9.18 11.18
CA ARG A 28 -0.03 -8.79 10.60
C ARG A 28 0.08 -7.68 9.56
N ASP A 29 1.14 -6.88 9.62
CA ASP A 29 1.33 -5.69 8.81
C ASP A 29 2.29 -5.97 7.66
N THR A 30 1.95 -5.45 6.48
CA THR A 30 2.78 -5.56 5.29
C THR A 30 2.74 -4.25 4.52
N ALA A 31 3.90 -3.80 4.05
CA ALA A 31 3.99 -2.62 3.21
C ALA A 31 3.64 -2.96 1.75
N THR A 32 3.04 -2.01 1.04
CA THR A 32 2.84 -2.08 -0.42
C THR A 32 3.68 -0.98 -1.05
N TRP A 33 4.63 -1.36 -1.90
CA TRP A 33 5.58 -0.43 -2.50
C TRP A 33 5.23 -0.15 -3.97
N LEU A 34 5.20 1.12 -4.36
CA LEU A 34 5.23 1.52 -5.75
C LEU A 34 6.69 1.67 -6.19
N MET A 35 7.11 0.86 -7.15
CA MET A 35 8.48 0.88 -7.66
C MET A 35 8.51 1.39 -9.10
N TRP A 36 9.47 2.27 -9.40
CA TRP A 36 9.75 2.74 -10.75
C TRP A 36 11.25 2.67 -11.02
N ARG A 37 11.63 2.63 -12.30
CA ARG A 37 13.04 2.74 -12.69
C ARG A 37 13.51 4.18 -12.51
N ARG A 38 14.79 4.36 -12.18
CA ARG A 38 15.43 5.69 -11.99
C ARG A 38 15.16 6.67 -13.14
N ASP A 39 15.16 6.19 -14.37
CA ASP A 39 15.00 6.95 -15.60
C ASP A 39 13.54 7.05 -16.08
N ALA A 40 12.60 6.39 -15.40
CA ALA A 40 11.20 6.31 -15.81
C ALA A 40 10.32 7.44 -15.24
N PHE A 41 10.89 8.53 -14.75
CA PHE A 41 10.13 9.67 -14.22
C PHE A 41 9.56 10.54 -15.35
N THR A 42 8.54 9.98 -15.99
CA THR A 42 7.76 10.64 -17.05
C THR A 42 6.52 11.32 -16.44
N PRO A 43 5.87 12.26 -17.16
CA PRO A 43 4.67 12.93 -16.65
C PRO A 43 3.56 11.99 -16.17
N ASN A 44 3.44 10.80 -16.76
CA ASN A 44 2.45 9.80 -16.35
C ASN A 44 2.75 9.18 -14.97
N VAL A 45 4.02 8.95 -14.65
CA VAL A 45 4.44 8.42 -13.34
C VAL A 45 4.27 9.49 -12.27
N GLU A 46 4.59 10.74 -12.60
CA GLU A 46 4.35 11.88 -11.72
C GLU A 46 2.85 12.05 -11.43
N ALA A 47 1.99 12.02 -12.45
CA ALA A 47 0.54 12.10 -12.27
C ALA A 47 0.01 10.97 -11.40
N LEU A 48 0.46 9.72 -11.62
CA LEU A 48 0.06 8.58 -10.81
C LEU A 48 0.48 8.75 -9.34
N LYS A 49 1.66 9.29 -9.07
CA LYS A 49 2.12 9.57 -7.70
C LYS A 49 1.14 10.50 -6.97
N TYR A 50 0.75 11.60 -7.61
CA TYR A 50 -0.18 12.55 -6.99
C TYR A 50 -1.59 11.98 -6.82
N LEU A 51 -2.10 11.22 -7.81
CA LEU A 51 -3.39 10.53 -7.67
C LEU A 51 -3.40 9.54 -6.50
N ILE A 52 -2.28 8.85 -6.25
CA ILE A 52 -2.14 7.95 -5.10
C ILE A 52 -2.15 8.75 -3.79
N ILE A 53 -1.42 9.87 -3.72
CA ILE A 53 -1.42 10.74 -2.52
C ILE A 53 -2.84 11.23 -2.24
N GLU A 54 -3.53 11.81 -3.22
CA GLU A 54 -4.92 12.29 -3.08
C GLU A 54 -5.88 11.17 -2.62
N MET A 55 -5.73 9.96 -3.16
CA MET A 55 -6.57 8.82 -2.80
C MET A 55 -6.35 8.33 -1.34
N PHE A 56 -5.21 8.66 -0.74
CA PHE A 56 -4.82 8.16 0.57
C PHE A 56 -4.47 9.25 1.60
N ASP A 57 -4.63 10.54 1.29
CA ASP A 57 -4.23 11.69 2.13
C ASP A 57 -4.90 11.71 3.52
N ASP A 58 -6.08 11.08 3.68
CA ASP A 58 -6.73 10.92 4.99
C ASP A 58 -6.08 9.84 5.89
N ARG A 59 -4.93 9.27 5.49
CA ARG A 59 -4.20 8.26 6.26
C ARG A 59 -2.82 8.79 6.68
N PRO A 60 -2.62 9.14 7.96
CA PRO A 60 -1.35 9.71 8.47
C PRO A 60 -0.15 8.76 8.40
N LEU A 61 -0.33 7.51 7.94
CA LEU A 61 0.74 6.54 7.69
C LEU A 61 1.50 6.79 6.38
N ASN A 62 0.96 7.63 5.48
CA ASN A 62 1.50 7.86 4.15
C ASN A 62 2.41 9.10 4.03
N ASP A 63 2.74 9.77 5.13
CA ASP A 63 3.67 10.93 5.15
C ASP A 63 5.07 10.59 4.59
N GLU A 64 5.45 9.32 4.56
CA GLU A 64 6.68 8.85 3.90
C GLU A 64 6.66 9.02 2.37
N LEU A 65 5.49 9.23 1.74
CA LEU A 65 5.39 9.55 0.31
C LEU A 65 5.72 11.02 0.01
N LEU A 66 5.67 11.90 1.01
CA LEU A 66 6.04 13.33 0.90
C LEU A 66 7.55 13.53 1.01
N HIS A 67 8.26 12.63 1.69
CA HIS A 67 9.70 12.70 1.89
C HIS A 67 10.41 11.65 1.04
N PRO A 68 11.01 12.00 -0.12
CA PRO A 68 11.87 11.06 -0.82
C PRO A 68 12.97 10.62 0.14
N LEU A 69 13.11 9.31 0.34
CA LEU A 69 14.23 8.70 1.05
C LEU A 69 15.51 9.31 0.47
N GLN A 70 16.18 10.17 1.25
CA GLN A 70 17.49 10.68 0.88
C GLN A 70 18.38 9.46 0.67
N ALA A 71 18.88 9.31 -0.55
CA ALA A 71 19.81 8.25 -0.88
C ALA A 71 20.99 8.35 0.09
N ALA A 72 21.23 7.31 0.87
CA ALA A 72 22.42 7.18 1.68
C ALA A 72 23.64 7.22 0.74
N GLU A 73 24.46 8.26 0.88
CA GLU A 73 25.85 8.29 0.40
C GLU A 73 26.75 7.48 1.34
#